data_AF-A0A2T1G0H1-F1
#
_entry.id   AF-A0A2T1G0H1-F1
#
_cell.length_a   1.000
_cell.length_b   1.000
_cell.length_c   1.000
_cell.angle_alpha   90.00
_cell.angle_beta   90.00
_cell.angle_gamma   90.00
#
_symmetry.space_group_name_H-M   'P 1'
#
loop_
_entity.id
_entity.type
_entity.pdbx_description
1 polymer ?
#
loop_
_entity_poly.entity_id
_entity_poly.type
_entity_poly.pdbx_seq_one_letter_code
_entity_poly.pdbx_strand_id
1 'polypeptide(L)'
;MDAMEFFQNSAGEWRSQRSTHHLAFRQAEIGDSNIQVTALGADDARVAEICQMHEVEPSRAAGGAFVTWHGTMAWDKDEENHQGSTVFAIVPDPENPRQGLMLRERGYAETAPVAGRFEMDDDDALLLITEYETMSSIERFWFPNPNVRMRTSTVKRFGGPSTATFCTEIRVEPDADAAASEAEGDRAAKGEFYSAFGW
;
A
#
# COMPACT_ATOMS: atom_id res chain seq x y z
N MET A 1 -13.57 8.98 -8.54
CA MET A 1 -12.62 9.27 -7.46
C MET A 1 -11.34 9.85 -8.04
N ASP A 2 -10.70 10.83 -7.40
CA ASP A 2 -9.33 11.23 -7.73
C ASP A 2 -8.28 10.55 -6.82
N ALA A 3 -6.99 10.70 -7.14
CA ALA A 3 -5.93 10.03 -6.38
C ALA A 3 -5.77 10.57 -4.93
N MET A 4 -6.08 11.84 -4.67
CA MET A 4 -6.07 12.38 -3.31
C MET A 4 -7.25 11.86 -2.49
N GLU A 5 -8.45 11.77 -3.06
CA GLU A 5 -9.60 11.11 -2.45
C GLU A 5 -9.27 9.64 -2.12
N PHE A 6 -8.56 8.94 -3.01
CA PHE A 6 -8.09 7.57 -2.75
C PHE A 6 -7.14 7.51 -1.54
N PHE A 7 -6.20 8.45 -1.42
CA PHE A 7 -5.30 8.54 -0.27
C PHE A 7 -6.03 8.89 1.03
N GLN A 8 -7.04 9.75 0.97
CA GLN A 8 -7.89 10.07 2.12
C GLN A 8 -8.68 8.85 2.59
N ASN A 9 -9.30 8.10 1.66
CA ASN A 9 -9.97 6.84 1.97
C ASN A 9 -9.00 5.79 2.52
N SER A 10 -7.74 5.84 2.09
CA SER A 10 -6.66 4.97 2.56
C SER A 10 -6.14 5.32 3.95
N ALA A 11 -6.42 6.52 4.48
CA ALA A 11 -5.90 6.95 5.77
C ALA A 11 -6.44 6.08 6.91
N GLY A 12 -5.60 5.81 7.91
CA GLY A 12 -5.91 4.95 9.06
C GLY A 12 -4.97 3.76 9.18
N GLU A 13 -5.30 2.86 10.09
CA GLU A 13 -4.55 1.64 10.38
C GLU A 13 -5.17 0.43 9.66
N TRP A 14 -4.32 -0.46 9.16
CA TRP A 14 -4.70 -1.62 8.37
C TRP A 14 -3.90 -2.85 8.78
N ARG A 15 -4.57 -3.99 8.93
CA ARG A 15 -3.93 -5.30 8.98
C ARG A 15 -3.88 -5.88 7.58
N SER A 16 -2.68 -6.11 7.06
CA SER A 16 -2.44 -6.62 5.71
C SER A 16 -1.99 -8.07 5.75
N GLN A 17 -2.67 -8.93 5.00
CA GLN A 17 -2.21 -10.26 4.64
C GLN A 17 -1.71 -10.24 3.21
N ARG A 18 -0.47 -10.69 2.99
CA ARG A 18 0.22 -10.68 1.71
C ARG A 18 0.55 -12.10 1.26
N SER A 19 0.26 -12.43 0.02
CA SER A 19 0.73 -13.63 -0.67
C SER A 19 1.62 -13.23 -1.86
N THR A 20 2.86 -13.69 -1.86
CA THR A 20 3.86 -13.36 -2.88
C THR A 20 4.26 -14.63 -3.63
N HIS A 21 4.18 -14.61 -4.96
CA HIS A 21 4.58 -15.70 -5.84
C HIS A 21 5.88 -15.36 -6.56
N HIS A 22 6.90 -16.16 -6.34
CA HIS A 22 8.20 -16.08 -7.02
C HIS A 22 8.16 -16.96 -8.27
N LEU A 23 7.85 -16.36 -9.42
CA LEU A 23 7.48 -17.11 -10.63
C LEU A 23 8.63 -17.96 -11.17
N ALA A 24 9.87 -17.44 -11.10
CA ALA A 24 11.06 -18.17 -11.53
C ALA A 24 11.32 -19.43 -10.70
N PHE A 25 10.96 -19.41 -9.41
CA PHE A 25 11.21 -20.49 -8.46
C PHE A 25 9.97 -21.34 -8.16
N ARG A 26 8.79 -20.95 -8.66
CA ARG A 26 7.50 -21.58 -8.38
C ARG A 26 7.22 -21.73 -6.88
N GLN A 27 7.62 -20.72 -6.12
CA GLN A 27 7.43 -20.66 -4.67
C GLN A 27 6.41 -19.58 -4.32
N ALA A 28 5.75 -19.76 -3.17
CA ALA A 28 4.84 -18.79 -2.61
C ALA A 28 5.17 -18.56 -1.14
N GLU A 29 5.07 -17.30 -0.73
CA GLU A 29 5.30 -16.85 0.64
C GLU A 29 4.08 -16.08 1.13
N ILE A 30 3.72 -16.28 2.39
CA ILE A 30 2.67 -15.53 3.08
C ILE A 30 3.33 -14.70 4.17
N GLY A 31 2.92 -13.45 4.30
CA GLY A 31 3.34 -12.59 5.40
C GLY A 31 2.23 -11.67 5.84
N ASP A 32 2.28 -11.26 7.10
CA ASP A 32 1.35 -10.32 7.69
C ASP A 32 2.08 -9.03 8.05
N SER A 33 1.38 -7.90 8.00
CA SER A 33 1.94 -6.61 8.40
C SER A 33 0.85 -5.65 8.87
N ASN A 34 1.18 -4.83 9.86
CA ASN A 34 0.38 -3.66 10.21
C ASN A 34 0.86 -2.47 9.39
N ILE A 35 -0.07 -1.71 8.81
CA ILE A 35 0.20 -0.57 7.95
C ILE A 35 -0.54 0.64 8.49
N GLN A 36 0.17 1.74 8.72
CA GLN A 36 -0.42 3.04 9.03
C GLN A 36 -0.30 3.94 7.81
N VAL A 37 -1.40 4.57 7.42
CA VAL A 37 -1.44 5.52 6.31
C VAL A 37 -1.93 6.87 6.80
N THR A 38 -1.23 7.93 6.40
CA THR A 38 -1.63 9.31 6.62
C THR A 38 -1.67 10.04 5.27
N ALA A 39 -2.83 10.56 4.88
CA ALA A 39 -2.95 11.42 3.71
C ALA A 39 -2.27 12.78 3.99
N LEU A 40 -1.49 13.27 3.03
CA LEU A 40 -0.76 14.53 3.13
C LEU A 40 -1.37 15.55 2.17
N GLY A 41 -1.68 16.75 2.67
CA GLY A 41 -2.14 17.85 1.82
C GLY A 41 -1.00 18.44 0.98
N ALA A 42 -1.35 19.24 -0.04
CA ALA A 42 -0.39 19.94 -0.89
C ALA A 42 0.59 20.84 -0.11
N ASP A 43 0.13 21.42 1.01
CA ASP A 43 0.93 22.31 1.86
C ASP A 43 1.81 21.57 2.89
N ASP A 44 1.79 20.22 2.92
CA ASP A 44 2.63 19.44 3.85
C ASP A 44 4.12 19.57 3.45
N ALA A 45 4.97 19.87 4.44
CA ALA A 45 6.40 20.07 4.22
C ALA A 45 7.08 18.85 3.56
N ARG A 46 6.62 17.63 3.87
CA ARG A 46 7.16 16.39 3.27
C ARG A 46 6.82 16.30 1.79
N VAL A 47 5.64 16.79 1.38
CA VAL A 47 5.26 16.84 -0.04
C VAL A 47 6.17 17.82 -0.77
N ALA A 48 6.40 19.02 -0.20
CA ALA A 48 7.30 20.00 -0.79
C ALA A 48 8.75 19.49 -0.91
N GLU A 49 9.25 18.78 0.10
CA GLU A 49 10.59 18.19 0.10
C GLU A 49 10.76 17.17 -1.03
N ILE A 50 9.79 16.26 -1.19
CA ILE A 50 9.79 15.26 -2.27
C ILE A 50 9.73 15.92 -3.65
N CYS A 51 8.92 16.96 -3.81
CA CYS A 51 8.86 17.70 -5.07
C CYS A 51 10.23 18.30 -5.43
N GLN A 52 10.91 18.92 -4.45
CA GLN A 52 12.24 19.50 -4.64
C GLN A 52 13.30 18.46 -5.00
N MET A 53 13.27 17.27 -4.39
CA MET A 53 14.18 16.16 -4.73
C MET A 53 14.07 15.72 -6.20
N HIS A 54 12.89 15.88 -6.80
CA HIS A 54 12.61 15.52 -8.19
C HIS A 54 12.59 16.73 -9.14
N GLU A 55 13.07 17.89 -8.68
CA GLU A 55 13.10 19.14 -9.46
C GLU A 55 11.70 19.57 -9.96
N VAL A 56 10.66 19.28 -9.17
CA VAL A 56 9.28 19.69 -9.43
C VAL A 56 8.88 20.85 -8.50
N GLU A 57 8.24 21.88 -9.06
CA GLU A 57 7.64 22.97 -8.29
C GLU A 57 6.56 22.43 -7.32
N PRO A 58 6.71 22.62 -5.99
CA PRO A 58 5.76 22.10 -4.99
C PRO A 58 4.30 22.51 -5.23
N SER A 59 4.07 23.69 -5.81
CA SER A 59 2.73 24.21 -6.15
C SER A 59 1.98 23.36 -7.19
N ARG A 60 2.66 22.46 -7.88
CA ARG A 60 2.06 21.52 -8.84
C ARG A 60 1.56 20.24 -8.18
N ALA A 61 1.97 19.94 -6.96
CA ALA A 61 1.55 18.73 -6.27
C ALA A 61 0.12 18.91 -5.71
N ALA A 62 -0.70 17.87 -5.85
CA ALA A 62 -2.02 17.83 -5.23
C ALA A 62 -1.98 17.40 -3.75
N GLY A 63 -0.86 16.79 -3.33
CA GLY A 63 -0.66 16.20 -2.02
C GLY A 63 0.06 14.86 -2.12
N GLY A 64 -0.19 13.97 -1.18
CA GLY A 64 0.51 12.70 -1.11
C GLY A 64 0.04 11.79 0.01
N ALA A 65 0.90 10.83 0.37
CA ALA A 65 0.67 9.93 1.50
C ALA A 65 1.99 9.63 2.21
N PHE A 66 1.91 9.51 3.54
CA PHE A 66 2.94 8.90 4.37
C PHE A 66 2.46 7.54 4.82
N VAL A 67 3.28 6.51 4.57
CA VAL A 67 2.95 5.12 4.89
C VAL A 67 4.05 4.55 5.76
N THR A 68 3.69 3.93 6.88
CA THR A 68 4.60 3.09 7.67
C THR A 68 4.06 1.68 7.72
N TRP A 69 4.97 0.72 7.86
CA TRP A 69 4.59 -0.68 8.03
C TRP A 69 5.48 -1.37 9.08
N HIS A 70 4.90 -2.37 9.72
CA HIS A 70 5.57 -3.30 10.61
C HIS A 70 5.15 -4.72 10.21
N GLY A 71 6.05 -5.44 9.54
CA GLY A 71 5.83 -6.83 9.16
C GLY A 71 6.19 -7.79 10.29
N THR A 72 5.49 -8.92 10.33
CA THR A 72 5.89 -10.09 11.12
C THR A 72 5.94 -11.30 10.18
N MET A 73 7.03 -12.06 10.21
CA MET A 73 7.10 -13.32 9.47
C MET A 73 6.97 -14.51 10.40
N ALA A 74 6.25 -15.55 9.98
CA ALA A 74 5.97 -16.75 10.79
C ALA A 74 7.22 -17.57 11.19
N TRP A 75 8.39 -17.22 10.66
CA TRP A 75 9.67 -17.90 10.84
C TRP A 75 10.71 -17.01 11.56
N ASP A 76 10.31 -15.81 12.01
CA ASP A 76 11.16 -14.89 12.77
C ASP A 76 11.54 -15.51 14.12
N LYS A 77 12.74 -16.10 14.15
CA LYS A 77 13.44 -16.51 15.36
C LYS A 77 14.51 -15.51 15.79
N ASP A 78 14.79 -14.50 14.98
CA ASP A 78 15.77 -13.46 15.24
C ASP A 78 15.19 -12.11 14.78
N GLU A 79 15.55 -11.04 15.50
CA GLU A 79 15.05 -9.67 15.40
C GLU A 79 15.34 -8.97 14.05
N GLU A 80 14.92 -9.54 12.90
CA GLU A 80 14.87 -8.80 11.65
C GLU A 80 13.70 -7.82 11.70
N ASN A 81 14.04 -6.56 11.99
CA ASN A 81 13.05 -5.50 12.12
C ASN A 81 12.43 -5.17 10.75
N HIS A 82 11.36 -5.87 10.35
CA HIS A 82 10.62 -5.66 9.11
C HIS A 82 9.75 -4.39 9.14
N GLN A 83 10.33 -3.30 9.64
CA GLN A 83 9.72 -1.99 9.70
C GLN A 83 10.23 -1.10 8.58
N GLY A 84 9.35 -0.27 8.06
CA GLY A 84 9.74 0.75 7.09
C GLY A 84 8.75 1.89 7.02
N SER A 85 9.16 2.93 6.32
CA SER A 85 8.30 4.07 6.03
C SER A 85 8.63 4.65 4.67
N THR A 86 7.67 5.37 4.12
CA THR A 86 7.84 6.03 2.84
C THR A 86 6.87 7.19 2.70
N VAL A 87 7.32 8.24 2.03
CA VAL A 87 6.50 9.38 1.62
C VAL A 87 6.41 9.38 0.11
N PHE A 88 5.21 9.62 -0.40
CA PHE A 88 4.98 9.88 -1.81
C PHE A 88 4.22 11.18 -2.01
N ALA A 89 4.50 11.87 -3.11
CA ALA A 89 3.72 13.01 -3.60
C ALA A 89 3.16 12.70 -4.98
N ILE A 90 2.01 13.27 -5.32
CA ILE A 90 1.42 13.16 -6.66
C ILE A 90 1.30 14.52 -7.32
N VAL A 91 1.61 14.56 -8.61
CA VAL A 91 1.57 15.75 -9.45
C VAL A 91 0.69 15.42 -10.65
N PRO A 92 -0.61 15.76 -10.60
CA PRO A 92 -1.54 15.46 -11.68
C PRO A 92 -1.17 16.16 -12.99
N ASP A 93 -1.47 15.52 -14.12
CA ASP A 93 -1.34 16.12 -15.44
C ASP A 93 -2.41 17.23 -15.61
N PRO A 94 -2.06 18.43 -16.14
CA PRO A 94 -3.00 19.56 -16.22
C PRO A 94 -4.29 19.26 -17.00
N GLU A 95 -4.17 18.45 -18.05
CA GLU A 95 -5.28 18.09 -18.94
C GLU A 95 -6.09 16.89 -18.45
N ASN A 96 -5.53 16.07 -17.54
CA ASN A 96 -6.19 14.91 -16.99
C ASN A 96 -5.73 14.65 -15.55
N PRO A 97 -6.44 15.18 -14.54
CA PRO A 97 -6.03 15.05 -13.15
C PRO A 97 -6.14 13.62 -12.59
N ARG A 98 -6.72 12.67 -13.35
CA ARG A 98 -6.78 11.24 -12.98
C ARG A 98 -5.46 10.51 -13.24
N GLN A 99 -4.46 11.17 -13.79
CA GLN A 99 -3.14 10.61 -14.02
C GLN A 99 -2.06 11.66 -13.80
N GLY A 100 -0.82 11.23 -13.65
CA GLY A 100 0.32 12.14 -13.57
C GLY A 100 1.55 11.49 -12.99
N LEU A 101 2.44 12.31 -12.44
CA LEU A 101 3.66 11.84 -11.80
C LEU A 101 3.40 11.44 -10.36
N MET A 102 4.11 10.39 -9.93
CA MET A 102 4.17 9.95 -8.55
C MET A 102 5.62 9.98 -8.10
N LEU A 103 5.92 10.85 -7.16
CA LEU A 103 7.26 11.14 -6.66
C LEU A 103 7.47 10.43 -5.33
N ARG A 104 8.65 9.85 -5.12
CA ARG A 104 9.01 9.11 -3.89
C ARG A 104 10.40 9.48 -3.42
N GLU A 105 10.65 9.36 -2.12
CA GLU A 105 12.00 9.59 -1.57
C GLU A 105 13.01 8.58 -2.13
N ARG A 106 12.58 7.32 -2.29
CA ARG A 106 13.41 6.21 -2.76
C ARG A 106 12.63 5.29 -3.68
N GLY A 107 13.34 4.75 -4.66
CA GLY A 107 12.84 3.69 -5.51
C GLY A 107 12.77 2.32 -4.80
N TYR A 108 12.04 1.38 -5.39
CA TYR A 108 11.94 0.01 -4.88
C TYR A 108 13.24 -0.79 -4.99
N ALA A 109 14.07 -0.52 -6.01
CA ALA A 109 15.30 -1.26 -6.27
C ALA A 109 16.56 -0.40 -6.34
N GLU A 110 16.42 0.89 -6.64
CA GLU A 110 17.54 1.79 -6.83
C GLU A 110 17.46 2.97 -5.85
N THR A 111 18.62 3.38 -5.34
CA THR A 111 18.78 4.54 -4.45
C THR A 111 18.58 5.87 -5.19
N ALA A 112 18.63 5.86 -6.52
CA ALA A 112 18.32 7.05 -7.30
C ALA A 112 16.80 7.35 -7.25
N PRO A 113 16.41 8.62 -7.04
CA PRO A 113 15.01 9.01 -7.12
C PRO A 113 14.51 8.79 -8.55
N VAL A 114 13.47 7.97 -8.69
CA VAL A 114 12.77 7.75 -9.95
C VAL A 114 11.32 8.19 -9.78
N ALA A 115 10.89 9.13 -10.61
CA ALA A 115 9.49 9.51 -10.70
C ALA A 115 8.71 8.38 -11.38
N GLY A 116 7.74 7.82 -10.66
CA GLY A 116 6.75 6.92 -11.23
C GLY A 116 5.58 7.68 -11.87
N ARG A 117 4.58 6.92 -12.31
CA ARG A 117 3.27 7.44 -12.71
C ARG A 117 2.20 6.93 -11.77
N PHE A 118 1.15 7.73 -11.59
CA PHE A 118 -0.12 7.25 -11.05
C PHE A 118 -1.21 7.39 -12.10
N GLU A 119 -2.19 6.49 -12.04
CA GLU A 119 -3.38 6.51 -12.90
C GLU A 119 -4.58 6.00 -12.09
N MET A 120 -5.73 6.67 -12.19
CA MET A 120 -7.00 6.20 -11.66
C MET A 120 -7.77 5.52 -12.79
N ASP A 121 -7.94 4.20 -12.72
CA ASP A 121 -8.67 3.45 -13.75
C ASP A 121 -10.18 3.72 -13.72
N ASP A 122 -10.92 3.16 -14.68
CA ASP A 122 -12.36 3.39 -14.84
C ASP A 122 -13.20 2.87 -13.65
N ASP A 123 -12.65 1.96 -12.85
CA ASP A 123 -13.26 1.41 -11.63
C ASP A 123 -12.83 2.16 -10.36
N ASP A 124 -12.24 3.36 -10.50
CA ASP A 124 -11.71 4.18 -9.41
C ASP A 124 -10.59 3.48 -8.60
N ALA A 125 -9.89 2.52 -9.20
CA ALA A 125 -8.69 1.92 -8.62
C ALA A 125 -7.45 2.76 -8.92
N LEU A 126 -6.54 2.84 -7.96
CA LEU A 126 -5.26 3.52 -8.11
C LEU A 126 -4.21 2.56 -8.66
N LEU A 127 -3.63 2.90 -9.80
CA LEU A 127 -2.44 2.27 -10.35
C LEU A 127 -1.21 3.11 -10.04
N LEU A 128 -0.17 2.46 -9.53
CA LEU A 128 1.16 3.05 -9.32
C LEU A 128 2.16 2.29 -10.19
N ILE A 129 2.81 3.01 -11.08
CA ILE A 129 3.72 2.46 -12.08
C ILE A 129 5.10 3.04 -11.83
N THR A 130 6.13 2.20 -11.78
CA THR A 130 7.52 2.63 -11.62
C THR A 130 8.40 1.83 -12.55
N GLU A 131 9.18 2.52 -13.38
CA GLU A 131 10.06 1.92 -14.38
C GLU A 131 11.51 2.32 -14.11
N TYR A 132 12.37 1.32 -14.01
CA TYR A 132 13.82 1.44 -14.00
C TYR A 132 14.37 0.84 -15.29
N GLU A 133 15.67 1.02 -15.53
CA GLU A 133 16.34 0.46 -16.72
C GLU A 133 16.19 -1.07 -16.81
N THR A 134 16.26 -1.77 -15.69
CA THR A 134 16.28 -3.24 -15.64
C THR A 134 15.06 -3.89 -14.99
N MET A 135 14.19 -3.07 -14.40
CA MET A 135 13.05 -3.53 -13.60
C MET A 135 11.85 -2.60 -13.80
N SER A 136 10.64 -3.14 -13.82
CA SER A 136 9.43 -2.34 -13.65
C SER A 136 8.52 -2.94 -12.59
N SER A 137 7.74 -2.08 -11.95
CA SER A 137 6.74 -2.46 -10.97
C SER A 137 5.42 -1.77 -11.31
N ILE A 138 4.34 -2.54 -11.26
CA ILE A 138 2.98 -2.02 -11.35
C ILE A 138 2.24 -2.52 -10.12
N GLU A 139 1.61 -1.61 -9.40
CA GLU A 139 0.74 -1.90 -8.27
C GLU A 139 -0.65 -1.34 -8.57
N ARG A 140 -1.71 -2.11 -8.29
CA ARG A 140 -3.10 -1.66 -8.39
C ARG A 140 -3.77 -1.83 -7.04
N PHE A 141 -4.40 -0.77 -6.55
CA PHE A 141 -5.10 -0.71 -5.27
C PHE A 141 -6.56 -0.38 -5.50
N TRP A 142 -7.47 -1.05 -4.78
CA TRP A 142 -8.89 -0.72 -4.85
C TRP A 142 -9.60 -1.06 -3.55
N PHE A 143 -10.81 -0.54 -3.38
CA PHE A 143 -11.66 -0.79 -2.21
C PHE A 143 -12.90 -1.57 -2.61
N PRO A 144 -12.96 -2.89 -2.36
CA PRO A 144 -14.23 -3.62 -2.42
C PRO A 144 -15.31 -3.03 -1.49
N ASN A 145 -14.90 -2.43 -0.37
CA ASN A 145 -15.72 -1.63 0.52
C ASN A 145 -14.82 -0.68 1.37
N PRO A 146 -15.37 0.27 2.14
CA PRO A 146 -14.56 1.26 2.87
C PRO A 146 -13.54 0.71 3.89
N ASN A 147 -13.73 -0.55 4.34
CA ASN A 147 -12.92 -1.19 5.38
C ASN A 147 -12.07 -2.35 4.85
N VAL A 148 -12.10 -2.60 3.54
CA VAL A 148 -11.27 -3.60 2.86
C VAL A 148 -10.57 -2.92 1.70
N ARG A 149 -9.24 -2.90 1.72
CA ARG A 149 -8.41 -2.50 0.60
C ARG A 149 -7.71 -3.73 0.04
N MET A 150 -7.77 -3.89 -1.28
CA MET A 150 -7.05 -4.94 -1.97
C MET A 150 -5.94 -4.34 -2.80
N ARG A 151 -4.87 -5.11 -2.95
CA ARG A 151 -3.74 -4.73 -3.79
C ARG A 151 -3.21 -5.91 -4.57
N THR A 152 -2.90 -5.67 -5.82
CA THR A 152 -2.08 -6.55 -6.64
C THR A 152 -0.81 -5.84 -7.05
N SER A 153 0.31 -6.54 -7.13
CA SER A 153 1.50 -6.01 -7.77
C SER A 153 2.20 -7.03 -8.64
N THR A 154 2.90 -6.54 -9.66
CA THR A 154 3.82 -7.34 -10.46
C THR A 154 5.13 -6.60 -10.60
N VAL A 155 6.23 -7.31 -10.30
CA VAL A 155 7.58 -6.84 -10.59
C VAL A 155 8.09 -7.63 -11.79
N LYS A 156 8.58 -6.92 -12.80
CA LYS A 156 9.26 -7.50 -13.97
C LYS A 156 10.73 -7.18 -13.88
N ARG A 157 11.58 -8.17 -14.17
CA ARG A 157 13.04 -8.02 -14.29
C ARG A 157 13.51 -8.72 -15.56
N PHE A 158 14.48 -8.13 -16.26
CA PHE A 158 15.10 -8.73 -17.44
C PHE A 158 14.10 -9.27 -18.50
N GLY A 159 13.01 -8.53 -18.75
CA GLY A 159 12.04 -8.85 -19.80
C GLY A 159 10.91 -9.81 -19.43
N GLY A 160 10.82 -10.28 -18.17
CA GLY A 160 9.72 -11.14 -17.72
C GLY A 160 9.25 -10.83 -16.29
N PRO A 161 8.01 -11.23 -15.92
CA PRO A 161 7.53 -11.09 -14.55
C PRO A 161 8.35 -12.00 -13.62
N SER A 162 8.96 -11.41 -12.60
CA SER A 162 9.73 -12.14 -11.59
C SER A 162 8.87 -12.49 -10.38
N THR A 163 8.00 -11.56 -9.98
CA THR A 163 7.20 -11.66 -8.76
C THR A 163 5.80 -11.11 -8.99
N ALA A 164 4.79 -11.81 -8.48
CA ALA A 164 3.41 -11.32 -8.40
C ALA A 164 2.92 -11.40 -6.95
N THR A 165 2.26 -10.35 -6.48
CA THR A 165 1.81 -10.23 -5.10
C THR A 165 0.33 -9.89 -5.05
N PHE A 166 -0.39 -10.49 -4.11
CA PHE A 166 -1.75 -10.11 -3.75
C PHE A 166 -1.81 -9.80 -2.25
N CYS A 167 -2.45 -8.70 -1.88
CA CYS A 167 -2.70 -8.32 -0.50
C CYS A 167 -4.18 -8.07 -0.27
N THR A 168 -4.67 -8.52 0.89
CA THR A 168 -5.95 -8.08 1.45
C THR A 168 -5.67 -7.34 2.75
N GLU A 169 -6.16 -6.11 2.84
CA GLU A 169 -5.87 -5.18 3.92
C GLU A 169 -7.20 -4.79 4.57
N ILE A 170 -7.34 -5.10 5.86
CA ILE A 170 -8.56 -4.86 6.64
C ILE A 170 -8.33 -3.69 7.58
N ARG A 171 -9.23 -2.70 7.56
CA ARG A 171 -9.14 -1.52 8.44
C ARG A 171 -9.25 -1.96 9.90
N VAL A 172 -8.38 -1.42 10.74
CA VAL A 172 -8.45 -1.55 12.19
C VAL A 172 -9.25 -0.35 12.70
N GLU A 173 -10.42 -0.61 13.29
CA GLU A 173 -11.18 0.43 13.98
C GLU A 173 -10.53 0.70 15.35
N PRO A 174 -10.35 1.96 15.76
CA PRO A 174 -9.97 2.26 17.13
C PRO A 174 -11.08 1.74 18.06
N ASP A 175 -10.71 0.81 18.94
CA ASP A 175 -11.55 0.14 19.96
C ASP A 175 -12.56 -0.95 19.49
N ALA A 176 -12.09 -1.95 18.74
CA ALA A 176 -12.75 -3.28 18.72
C ALA A 176 -12.10 -4.29 19.70
N ASP A 177 -10.80 -4.16 19.99
CA ASP A 177 -10.06 -5.11 20.84
C ASP A 177 -10.17 -4.84 22.36
N ALA A 178 -10.52 -3.62 22.77
CA ALA A 178 -10.82 -3.32 24.17
C ALA A 178 -12.13 -4.01 24.64
N ALA A 179 -13.14 -4.09 23.77
CA ALA A 179 -14.42 -4.72 24.09
C ALA A 179 -14.39 -6.26 24.02
N ALA A 180 -13.49 -6.84 23.21
CA ALA A 180 -13.34 -8.30 23.12
C ALA A 180 -12.66 -8.88 24.39
N SER A 181 -11.67 -8.17 24.95
CA SER A 181 -10.96 -8.63 26.16
C SER A 181 -11.80 -8.52 27.46
N GLU A 182 -12.81 -7.65 27.51
CA GLU A 182 -13.75 -7.57 28.64
C GLU A 182 -14.93 -8.55 28.51
N ALA A 183 -15.26 -9.01 27.29
CA ALA A 183 -16.36 -9.95 27.04
C ALA A 183 -15.94 -11.44 27.11
N GLU A 184 -14.65 -11.76 26.99
CA GLU A 184 -14.14 -13.15 27.10
C GLU A 184 -14.11 -13.69 28.54
N GLY A 185 -14.34 -12.84 29.54
CA GLY A 185 -14.44 -13.25 30.95
C GLY A 185 -15.73 -13.96 31.35
N ASP A 186 -16.81 -13.90 30.54
CA ASP A 186 -18.14 -14.32 31.01
C ASP A 186 -19.02 -15.10 30.00
N ARG A 187 -18.46 -15.62 28.90
CA ARG A 187 -19.22 -16.49 27.98
C ARG A 187 -18.43 -17.71 27.51
N ALA A 188 -18.10 -18.59 28.45
CA ALA A 188 -17.92 -19.99 28.16
C ALA A 188 -19.28 -20.65 27.84
N ALA A 189 -19.77 -20.50 26.61
CA ALA A 189 -20.87 -21.31 26.10
C ALA A 189 -20.72 -21.55 24.59
N LYS A 190 -20.41 -22.81 24.26
CA LYS A 190 -20.38 -23.45 22.95
C LYS A 190 -21.23 -22.74 21.88
N GLY A 191 -20.57 -22.00 21.00
CA GLY A 191 -21.10 -21.64 19.68
C GLY A 191 -20.35 -22.44 18.63
N GLU A 192 -21.07 -23.28 17.88
CA GLU A 192 -20.54 -23.94 16.70
C GLU A 192 -20.09 -22.88 15.69
N PHE A 193 -18.80 -22.91 15.31
CA PHE A 193 -18.28 -22.10 14.22
C PHE A 193 -18.83 -22.65 12.90
N TYR A 194 -19.82 -21.97 12.33
CA TYR A 194 -20.21 -22.18 10.94
C TYR A 194 -19.33 -21.31 10.04
N SER A 195 -18.54 -21.95 9.16
CA SER A 195 -17.84 -21.28 8.06
C SER A 195 -18.86 -20.62 7.12
N ALA A 196 -18.74 -19.32 6.92
CA ALA A 196 -19.59 -18.56 5.98
C ALA A 196 -19.28 -18.85 4.50
N PHE A 197 -18.31 -19.74 4.21
CA PHE A 197 -17.91 -20.10 2.84
C PHE A 197 -17.86 -21.60 2.57
N GLY A 198 -18.62 -22.41 3.30
CA GLY A 198 -19.20 -23.66 2.78
C GLY A 198 -18.27 -24.65 2.06
N TRP A 199 -17.00 -24.75 2.48
CA TRP A 199 -16.08 -25.85 2.19
C TRP A 199 -15.24 -26.13 3.44
#